data_AF-A0A0Q4UMG4-F1
#
_entry.id   AF-A0A0Q4UMG4-F1
#
_cell.length_a   1.000
_cell.length_b   1.000
_cell.length_c   1.000
_cell.angle_alpha   90.00
_cell.angle_beta   90.00
_cell.angle_gamma   90.00
#
_symmetry.space_group_name_H-M   'P 1'
#
loop_
_entity.id
_entity.type
_entity.pdbx_description
1 polymer ?
#
loop_
_entity_poly.entity_id
_entity_poly.type
_entity_poly.pdbx_seq_one_letter_code
_entity_poly.pdbx_strand_id
1 'polypeptide(L)'
;MMAAVVAGIVGVVFLAVGIPVYAGTWRSWTRSMMVPSFMLAAAWYGVAGVFAGAAALFSILPEEMGWIPFGFFAVACVTAAIGLYSLLVGTPRWLQPRWYRAESAR
;
A
#
# COMPACT_ATOMS: atom_id res chain seq x y z
N MET A 1 -18.52 -7.62 -9.17
CA MET A 1 -17.83 -6.75 -10.14
C MET A 1 -17.67 -5.30 -9.66
N MET A 2 -18.74 -4.59 -9.27
CA MET A 2 -18.64 -3.20 -8.79
C MET A 2 -17.68 -3.01 -7.60
N ALA A 3 -17.75 -3.89 -6.60
CA ALA A 3 -16.85 -3.85 -5.44
C ALA A 3 -15.36 -4.05 -5.81
N ALA A 4 -15.06 -4.86 -6.83
CA ALA A 4 -13.70 -5.10 -7.30
C ALA A 4 -13.10 -3.85 -7.94
N VAL A 5 -13.89 -3.16 -8.75
CA VAL A 5 -13.51 -1.89 -9.38
C VAL A 5 -13.27 -0.82 -8.32
N VAL A 6 -14.17 -0.72 -7.33
CA VAL A 6 -14.00 0.21 -6.20
C VAL A 6 -12.73 -0.09 -5.41
N ALA A 7 -12.47 -1.35 -5.05
CA ALA A 7 -11.26 -1.74 -4.34
C ALA A 7 -9.98 -1.39 -5.12
N GLY A 8 -9.98 -1.64 -6.44
CA GLY A 8 -8.88 -1.28 -7.32
C GLY A 8 -8.64 0.22 -7.39
N ILE A 9 -9.70 1.02 -7.59
CA ILE A 9 -9.60 2.49 -7.65
C ILE A 9 -9.11 3.06 -6.32
N VAL A 10 -9.69 2.59 -5.20
CA VAL A 10 -9.25 2.99 -3.86
C VAL A 10 -7.78 2.64 -3.68
N GLY A 11 -7.36 1.43 -4.07
CA GLY A 11 -5.96 1.02 -4.03
C GLY A 11 -5.03 1.96 -4.82
N VAL A 12 -5.43 2.35 -6.04
CA VAL A 12 -4.67 3.30 -6.87
C VAL A 12 -4.58 4.68 -6.20
N VAL A 13 -5.67 5.18 -5.61
CA VAL A 13 -5.66 6.45 -4.87
C VAL A 13 -4.70 6.39 -3.69
N PHE A 14 -4.74 5.31 -2.91
CA PHE A 14 -3.83 5.10 -1.79
C PHE A 14 -2.36 4.99 -2.23
N LEU A 15 -2.06 4.41 -3.39
CA LEU A 15 -0.71 4.43 -3.96
C LEU A 15 -0.29 5.82 -4.43
N ALA A 16 -1.17 6.50 -5.16
CA ALA A 16 -0.91 7.83 -5.71
C ALA A 16 -0.69 8.87 -4.62
N VAL A 17 -1.30 8.69 -3.44
CA VAL A 17 -1.06 9.53 -2.26
C VAL A 17 0.10 8.99 -1.42
N GLY A 18 0.11 7.70 -1.10
CA GLY A 18 1.08 7.08 -0.21
C GLY A 18 2.52 7.17 -0.72
N ILE A 19 2.77 6.94 -2.02
CA ILE A 19 4.13 6.94 -2.58
C ILE A 19 4.77 8.32 -2.58
N PRO A 20 4.17 9.39 -3.15
CA PRO A 20 4.80 10.72 -3.18
C PRO A 20 5.02 11.28 -1.77
N VAL A 21 4.08 10.98 -0.89
CA VAL A 21 4.13 11.46 0.49
C VAL A 21 5.19 10.69 1.28
N TYR A 22 5.29 9.36 1.14
CA TYR A 22 6.37 8.57 1.73
C TYR A 22 7.76 8.93 1.17
N ALA A 23 7.87 9.14 -0.14
CA ALA A 23 9.12 9.58 -0.78
C ALA A 23 9.54 11.00 -0.34
N GLY A 24 8.63 11.77 0.26
CA GLY A 24 8.87 13.15 0.66
C GLY A 24 8.98 14.11 -0.51
N THR A 25 8.30 13.80 -1.63
CA THR A 25 8.12 14.74 -2.74
C THR A 25 6.97 15.72 -2.47
N TRP A 26 6.03 15.36 -1.59
CA TRP A 26 4.96 16.24 -1.11
C TRP A 26 5.22 16.78 0.32
N ARG A 27 6.33 17.53 0.48
CA ARG A 27 6.85 17.96 1.79
C ARG A 27 5.94 18.89 2.60
N SER A 28 5.08 19.67 1.95
CA SER A 28 4.15 20.58 2.63
C SER A 28 3.08 19.84 3.44
N TRP A 29 2.74 18.63 3.01
CA TRP A 29 1.71 17.80 3.65
C TRP A 29 2.31 16.82 4.68
N THR A 30 3.49 16.23 4.38
CA THR A 30 4.17 15.30 5.30
C THR A 30 4.55 15.93 6.64
N ARG A 31 5.00 17.20 6.64
CA ARG A 31 5.37 17.92 7.86
C ARG A 31 4.20 18.22 8.79
N SER A 32 2.99 18.22 8.23
CA SER A 32 1.81 18.76 8.89
C SER A 32 0.91 17.68 9.48
N MET A 33 0.99 16.43 9.01
CA MET A 33 -0.07 15.46 9.31
C MET A 33 0.33 14.12 9.93
N MET A 34 1.45 13.45 9.61
CA MET A 34 1.54 12.01 9.96
C MET A 34 2.93 11.42 10.22
N VAL A 35 2.95 10.40 11.08
CA VAL A 35 4.08 9.52 11.41
C VAL A 35 4.42 8.63 10.18
N PRO A 36 5.70 8.36 9.85
CA PRO A 36 6.14 7.61 8.66
C PRO A 36 5.49 6.24 8.51
N SER A 37 5.22 5.60 9.64
CA SER A 37 4.58 4.30 9.73
C SER A 37 3.22 4.30 9.04
N PHE A 38 2.44 5.36 9.24
CA PHE A 38 1.14 5.51 8.61
C PHE A 38 1.24 5.65 7.09
N MET A 39 2.24 6.39 6.60
CA MET A 39 2.35 6.68 5.16
C MET A 39 2.89 5.47 4.39
N LEU A 40 3.84 4.76 5.00
CA LEU A 40 4.28 3.46 4.49
C LEU A 40 3.13 2.45 4.48
N ALA A 41 2.36 2.40 5.57
CA ALA A 41 1.19 1.52 5.64
C ALA A 41 0.14 1.87 4.57
N ALA A 42 -0.15 3.16 4.37
CA ALA A 42 -1.07 3.62 3.33
C ALA A 42 -0.61 3.18 1.93
N ALA A 43 0.69 3.26 1.63
CA ALA A 43 1.23 2.75 0.37
C ALA A 43 1.03 1.23 0.23
N TRP A 44 1.31 0.45 1.27
CA TRP A 44 1.10 -1.01 1.27
C TRP A 44 -0.37 -1.42 1.15
N TYR A 45 -1.28 -0.71 1.82
CA TYR A 45 -2.71 -0.91 1.64
C TYR A 45 -3.20 -0.51 0.25
N GLY A 46 -2.57 0.49 -0.37
CA GLY A 46 -2.77 0.81 -1.78
C GLY A 46 -2.43 -0.36 -2.70
N VAL A 47 -1.26 -0.98 -2.50
CA VAL A 47 -0.89 -2.21 -3.23
C VAL A 47 -1.93 -3.31 -2.97
N ALA A 48 -2.29 -3.54 -1.72
CA ALA A 48 -3.26 -4.56 -1.35
C ALA A 48 -4.61 -4.36 -2.05
N GLY A 49 -5.12 -3.12 -2.10
CA GLY A 49 -6.37 -2.77 -2.79
C GLY A 49 -6.32 -3.03 -4.30
N VAL A 50 -5.21 -2.67 -4.96
CA VAL A 50 -5.02 -2.95 -6.40
C VAL A 50 -5.04 -4.45 -6.67
N PHE A 51 -4.27 -5.22 -5.90
CA PHE A 51 -4.18 -6.67 -6.08
C PHE A 51 -5.47 -7.39 -5.69
N ALA A 52 -6.20 -6.93 -4.67
CA ALA A 52 -7.53 -7.45 -4.32
C ALA A 52 -8.56 -7.17 -5.42
N GLY A 53 -8.55 -5.95 -5.98
CA GLY A 53 -9.38 -5.59 -7.14
C GLY A 53 -9.07 -6.46 -8.35
N ALA A 54 -7.79 -6.69 -8.64
CA ALA A 54 -7.35 -7.58 -9.72
C ALA A 54 -7.79 -9.03 -9.48
N ALA A 55 -7.61 -9.58 -8.28
CA ALA A 55 -8.04 -10.92 -7.92
C ALA A 55 -9.54 -11.13 -8.19
N ALA A 56 -10.37 -10.16 -7.82
CA ALA A 56 -11.82 -10.20 -8.03
C ALA A 56 -12.24 -9.92 -9.48
N LEU A 57 -11.42 -9.22 -10.27
CA LEU A 57 -11.65 -9.06 -11.72
C LEU A 57 -11.33 -10.34 -12.48
N PHE A 58 -10.26 -11.04 -12.11
CA PHE A 58 -9.83 -12.29 -12.75
C PHE A 58 -10.56 -13.54 -12.21
N SER A 59 -11.47 -13.41 -11.24
CA SER A 59 -12.25 -14.53 -10.71
C SER A 59 -13.30 -15.06 -11.70
N ILE A 60 -13.52 -14.36 -12.82
CA ILE A 60 -14.42 -14.79 -13.90
C ILE A 60 -13.75 -15.77 -14.88
N LEU A 61 -12.43 -15.96 -14.76
CA LEU A 61 -11.69 -16.87 -15.63
C LEU A 61 -12.12 -18.33 -15.39
N PRO A 62 -11.90 -19.22 -16.39
CA PRO A 62 -12.13 -20.65 -16.22
C PRO A 62 -11.40 -21.24 -15.01
N GLU A 63 -11.95 -22.29 -14.40
CA GLU A 63 -11.39 -22.90 -13.17
C GLU A 63 -9.95 -23.39 -13.33
N GLU A 64 -9.57 -23.85 -14.52
CA GLU A 64 -8.20 -24.26 -14.86
C GLU A 64 -7.18 -23.11 -14.70
N MET A 65 -7.66 -21.87 -14.73
CA MET A 65 -6.89 -20.64 -14.52
C MET A 65 -7.07 -20.05 -13.12
N GLY A 66 -7.68 -20.77 -12.17
CA GLY A 66 -7.96 -20.30 -10.81
C GLY A 66 -6.71 -19.90 -10.00
N TRP A 67 -5.53 -20.35 -10.42
CA TRP A 67 -4.24 -19.93 -9.83
C TRP A 67 -3.94 -18.43 -10.07
N ILE A 68 -4.50 -17.82 -11.12
CA ILE A 68 -4.31 -16.39 -11.45
C ILE A 68 -4.96 -15.49 -10.37
N PRO A 69 -6.29 -15.56 -10.13
CA PRO A 69 -6.91 -14.77 -9.06
C PRO A 69 -6.38 -15.13 -7.68
N PHE A 70 -5.99 -16.40 -7.44
CA PHE A 70 -5.33 -16.80 -6.21
C PHE A 70 -3.98 -16.08 -6.01
N GLY A 71 -3.14 -15.99 -7.03
CA GLY A 71 -1.87 -15.29 -6.98
C GLY A 71 -2.04 -13.80 -6.63
N PHE A 72 -3.00 -13.13 -7.27
CA PHE A 72 -3.33 -11.73 -6.93
C PHE A 72 -3.82 -11.60 -5.48
N PHE A 73 -4.69 -12.51 -5.02
CA PHE A 73 -5.19 -12.51 -3.65
C PHE A 73 -4.07 -12.73 -2.63
N ALA A 74 -3.16 -13.66 -2.89
CA ALA A 74 -2.01 -13.92 -2.02
C ALA A 74 -1.12 -12.67 -1.86
N VAL A 75 -0.83 -11.97 -2.97
CA VAL A 75 -0.08 -10.70 -2.92
C VAL A 75 -0.84 -9.63 -2.14
N ALA A 76 -2.16 -9.54 -2.31
CA ALA A 76 -3.00 -8.62 -1.54
C ALA A 76 -2.91 -8.89 -0.03
N CYS A 77 -2.98 -10.15 0.40
CA CYS A 77 -2.83 -10.53 1.80
C CYS A 77 -1.45 -10.21 2.36
N VAL A 78 -0.37 -10.52 1.63
CA VAL A 78 1.00 -10.25 2.07
C VAL A 78 1.23 -8.75 2.22
N THR A 79 0.81 -7.96 1.24
CA THR A 79 0.98 -6.50 1.27
C THR A 79 0.12 -5.85 2.36
N ALA A 80 -1.10 -6.32 2.58
CA ALA A 80 -1.92 -5.88 3.71
C ALA A 80 -1.27 -6.22 5.06
N ALA A 81 -0.67 -7.40 5.19
CA ALA A 81 0.06 -7.80 6.40
C ALA A 81 1.29 -6.91 6.64
N ILE A 82 2.04 -6.56 5.60
CA ILE A 82 3.17 -5.62 5.69
C ILE A 82 2.67 -4.21 6.08
N GLY A 83 1.54 -3.77 5.53
CA GLY A 83 0.90 -2.50 5.91
C GLY A 83 0.52 -2.47 7.39
N LEU A 84 -0.12 -3.54 7.88
CA LEU A 84 -0.47 -3.70 9.29
C LEU A 84 0.76 -3.74 10.19
N TYR A 85 1.78 -4.52 9.80
CA TYR A 85 3.05 -4.58 10.51
C TYR A 85 3.71 -3.20 10.60
N SER A 86 3.67 -2.43 9.52
CA SER A 86 4.22 -1.07 9.48
C SER A 86 3.50 -0.13 10.45
N LEU A 87 2.21 -0.31 10.68
CA LEU A 87 1.45 0.45 11.69
C LEU A 87 1.80 0.02 13.13
N LEU A 88 1.93 -1.28 13.37
CA LEU A 88 2.14 -1.83 14.71
C LEU A 88 3.58 -1.66 15.22
N VAL A 89 4.56 -1.93 14.36
CA VAL A 89 5.99 -1.94 14.73
C VAL A 89 6.69 -0.65 14.30
N GLY A 90 6.09 0.09 13.36
CA GLY A 90 6.69 1.28 12.77
C GLY A 90 7.60 0.96 11.58
N THR A 91 8.15 2.01 10.98
CA THR A 91 9.00 1.88 9.80
C THR A 91 10.45 1.56 10.19
N PRO A 92 11.03 0.43 9.72
CA PRO A 92 12.44 0.12 9.93
C PRO A 92 13.36 1.24 9.46
N ARG A 93 14.45 1.52 10.19
CA ARG A 93 15.39 2.61 9.88
C ARG A 93 16.00 2.56 8.48
N TRP A 94 16.14 1.37 7.89
CA TRP A 94 16.64 1.18 6.52
C TRP A 94 15.59 1.50 5.46
N LEU A 95 14.30 1.37 5.77
CA LEU A 95 13.20 1.83 4.91
C LEU A 95 12.94 3.32 5.07
N GLN A 96 13.28 3.92 6.22
CA GLN A 96 13.05 5.33 6.47
C GLN A 96 13.75 6.23 5.43
N PRO A 97 13.00 7.15 4.80
CA PRO A 97 13.57 8.11 3.87
C PRO A 97 14.69 8.94 4.50
N ARG A 98 15.69 9.34 3.71
CA ARG A 98 16.83 10.14 4.19
C ARG A 98 16.42 11.45 4.86
N TRP A 99 15.37 12.09 4.34
CA TRP A 99 14.84 13.34 4.91
C TRP A 99 14.27 13.14 6.32
N TYR A 100 13.73 11.94 6.62
CA TYR A 100 13.22 11.60 7.95
C TYR A 100 14.35 11.34 8.96
N ARG A 101 15.44 10.72 8.50
CA ARG A 101 16.65 10.49 9.31
C ARG A 101 17.40 11.77 9.66
N ALA A 102 17.35 12.78 8.78
CA ALA A 102 18.00 14.06 9.00
C ALA A 102 17.30 14.93 10.06
N GLU A 103 15.98 14.81 10.20
CA GLU A 103 15.20 15.55 11.22
C GLU A 103 15.31 14.96 12.62
N SER A 104 15.49 13.63 12.74
CA SER A 104 15.65 12.96 14.05
C SER A 104 17.08 13.05 14.64
N ALA A 105 18.02 13.62 13.89
CA ALA A 105 19.39 13.87 14.33
C ALA A 105 19.65 15.35 14.73
N ARG A 106 18.63 16.21 14.65
CA ARG A 106 18.64 17.57 15.19
C ARG A 106 17.98 17.61 16.56
#